data_AF-A0A7C6G7L7-F1
#
_entry.id   AF-A0A7C6G7L7-F1
#
_cell.length_a   1.000
_cell.length_b   1.000
_cell.length_c   1.000
_cell.angle_alpha   90.00
_cell.angle_beta   90.00
_cell.angle_gamma   90.00
#
_symmetry.space_group_name_H-M   'P 1'
#
loop_
_entity.id
_entity.type
_entity.pdbx_description
1 polymer ?
#
loop_
_entity_poly.entity_id
_entity_poly.type
_entity_poly.pdbx_seq_one_letter_code
_entity_poly.pdbx_strand_id
1 'polypeptide(L)'
;MKQNRRHFIRNTVAATAMWTLPSFVARGVAVVNKNNSSKMKLTWTPYDLQLNHTFTISGFSRKTTPVVLTRIEYDGLTGYGEASLPPYLGETHASVITFLKRVDLSPFRDPQQLEEITAYLDAIAPGNTAAKAAV
;
A
#
# COMPACT_ATOMS: atom_id res chain seq x y z
N MET A 1 31.72 -64.75 -4.88
CA MET A 1 31.43 -63.31 -4.76
C MET A 1 29.94 -63.09 -4.98
N LYS A 2 29.14 -62.88 -3.92
CA LYS A 2 27.68 -62.70 -4.04
C LYS A 2 27.36 -61.20 -4.11
N GLN A 3 27.05 -60.72 -5.31
CA GLN A 3 26.75 -59.32 -5.57
C GLN A 3 25.27 -59.05 -5.26
N ASN A 4 25.04 -58.09 -4.37
CA ASN A 4 23.73 -57.83 -3.76
C ASN A 4 22.90 -56.91 -4.67
N ARG A 5 21.97 -57.51 -5.45
CA ARG A 5 21.16 -56.83 -6.48
C ARG A 5 20.36 -55.62 -5.98
N ARG A 6 20.12 -55.52 -4.66
CA ARG A 6 19.41 -54.41 -4.01
C ARG A 6 20.24 -53.12 -3.90
N HIS A 7 21.56 -53.20 -3.99
CA HIS A 7 22.43 -52.03 -3.90
C HIS A 7 22.52 -51.25 -5.22
N PHE A 8 22.28 -51.93 -6.35
CA PHE A 8 22.33 -51.31 -7.68
C PHE A 8 21.14 -50.37 -7.90
N ILE A 9 19.92 -50.79 -7.56
CA ILE A 9 18.71 -49.96 -7.73
C ILE A 9 18.79 -48.69 -6.86
N ARG A 10 19.35 -48.77 -5.65
CA ARG A 10 19.45 -47.63 -4.74
C ARG A 10 20.41 -46.53 -5.21
N ASN A 11 21.47 -46.89 -5.94
CA ASN A 11 22.43 -45.91 -6.47
C ASN A 11 22.09 -45.43 -7.89
N THR A 12 21.21 -46.12 -8.63
CA THR A 12 20.89 -45.72 -10.02
C THR A 12 19.77 -44.67 -10.09
N VAL A 13 18.89 -44.59 -9.08
CA VAL A 13 17.79 -43.58 -9.04
C VAL A 13 18.28 -42.16 -8.75
N ALA A 14 19.47 -42.00 -8.15
CA ALA A 14 20.03 -40.67 -7.85
C ALA A 14 20.61 -39.93 -9.06
N ALA A 15 20.90 -40.62 -10.18
CA ALA A 15 21.60 -40.02 -11.31
C ALA A 15 20.69 -39.49 -12.44
N THR A 16 19.45 -39.97 -12.56
CA THR A 16 18.57 -39.61 -13.69
C THR A 16 17.56 -38.50 -13.40
N ALA A 17 17.31 -38.16 -12.13
CA ALA A 17 16.38 -37.09 -11.76
C ALA A 17 16.99 -35.68 -11.77
N MET A 18 18.28 -35.55 -12.12
CA MET A 18 19.03 -34.29 -11.95
C MET A 18 19.05 -33.40 -13.21
N TRP A 19 18.42 -33.80 -14.33
CA TRP A 19 18.49 -33.08 -15.60
C TRP A 19 17.15 -32.61 -16.19
N THR A 20 16.03 -32.78 -15.47
CA THR A 20 14.73 -32.24 -15.91
C THR A 20 13.96 -31.51 -14.81
N LEU A 21 14.66 -30.95 -13.83
CA LEU A 21 14.07 -29.97 -12.93
C LEU A 21 14.32 -28.58 -13.52
N PRO A 22 13.34 -27.98 -14.21
CA PRO A 22 13.43 -26.57 -14.52
C PRO A 22 13.64 -25.77 -13.23
N SER A 23 14.48 -24.74 -13.32
CA SER A 23 15.13 -24.03 -12.21
C SER A 23 14.18 -23.23 -11.30
N PHE A 24 12.88 -23.52 -11.30
CA PHE A 24 11.86 -22.75 -10.58
C PHE A 24 11.56 -23.22 -9.15
N VAL A 25 12.13 -24.34 -8.68
CA VAL A 25 11.83 -24.87 -7.33
C VAL A 25 12.76 -24.31 -6.23
N ALA A 26 13.86 -23.64 -6.59
CA ALA A 26 14.79 -23.07 -5.61
C ALA A 26 14.53 -21.59 -5.28
N ARG A 27 13.34 -21.04 -5.59
CA ARG A 27 12.94 -19.74 -5.06
C ARG A 27 12.31 -19.97 -3.70
N GLY A 28 13.17 -20.16 -2.70
CA GLY A 28 12.77 -20.06 -1.31
C GLY A 28 12.00 -18.75 -1.16
N VAL A 29 10.70 -18.86 -0.85
CA VAL A 29 9.96 -17.72 -0.30
C VAL A 29 10.78 -17.30 0.90
N ALA A 30 11.43 -16.14 0.81
CA ALA A 30 12.02 -15.53 1.97
C ALA A 30 10.88 -15.39 2.97
N VAL A 31 10.87 -16.27 3.99
CA VAL A 31 9.99 -16.13 5.13
C VAL A 31 10.42 -14.82 5.75
N VAL A 32 9.68 -13.75 5.42
CA VAL A 32 9.84 -12.46 6.06
C VAL A 32 9.69 -12.73 7.54
N ASN A 33 10.77 -12.50 8.27
CA ASN A 33 10.83 -12.72 9.69
C ASN A 33 9.80 -11.77 10.33
N LYS A 34 8.65 -12.32 10.76
CA LYS A 34 7.51 -11.62 11.35
C LYS A 34 7.82 -11.17 12.78
N ASN A 35 8.90 -10.42 12.95
CA ASN A 35 9.39 -9.93 14.24
C ASN A 35 9.48 -8.41 14.29
N ASN A 36 8.67 -7.71 13.49
CA ASN A 36 8.44 -6.29 13.70
C ASN A 36 6.97 -6.06 13.94
N SER A 37 6.67 -5.44 15.07
CA SER A 37 5.39 -4.78 15.27
C SER A 37 5.34 -3.60 14.28
N SER A 38 4.96 -3.87 13.03
CA SER A 38 4.97 -2.88 11.95
C SER A 38 4.01 -1.76 12.33
N LYS A 39 4.52 -0.54 12.43
CA LYS A 39 3.71 0.66 12.61
C LYS A 39 3.27 1.15 11.24
N MET A 40 2.01 1.56 11.10
CA MET A 40 1.56 2.22 9.88
C MET A 40 2.25 3.57 9.73
N LYS A 41 2.84 3.82 8.56
CA LYS A 41 3.52 5.08 8.24
C LYS A 41 2.80 5.80 7.11
N LEU A 42 2.17 6.91 7.44
CA LEU A 42 1.52 7.80 6.47
C LEU A 42 2.53 8.81 5.90
N THR A 43 2.53 8.93 4.57
CA THR A 43 3.27 9.96 3.81
C THR A 43 2.36 10.55 2.74
N TRP A 44 2.66 11.75 2.26
CA TRP A 44 1.82 12.43 1.26
C TRP A 44 2.63 13.31 0.32
N THR A 45 2.09 13.60 -0.86
CA THR A 45 2.67 14.51 -1.85
C THR A 45 1.57 15.32 -2.53
N PRO A 46 1.63 16.67 -2.53
CA PRO A 46 0.71 17.48 -3.31
C PRO A 46 1.02 17.34 -4.80
N TYR A 47 -0.03 17.33 -5.61
CA TYR A 47 0.06 17.22 -7.07
C TYR A 47 -1.06 18.03 -7.73
N ASP A 48 -0.77 18.67 -8.86
CA ASP A 48 -1.79 19.32 -9.67
C ASP A 48 -2.18 18.40 -10.83
N LEU A 49 -3.36 17.78 -10.71
CA LEU A 49 -3.90 16.90 -11.73
C LEU A 49 -4.26 17.72 -12.97
N GLN A 50 -3.64 17.37 -14.11
CA GLN A 50 -3.85 18.02 -15.40
C GLN A 50 -5.05 17.39 -16.12
N LEU A 51 -6.04 18.20 -16.47
CA LEU A 51 -7.21 17.75 -17.23
C LEU A 51 -6.93 17.89 -18.74
N ASN A 52 -7.28 16.86 -19.52
CA ASN A 52 -7.10 16.88 -20.97
C ASN A 52 -7.88 18.01 -21.66
N HIS A 53 -9.01 18.40 -21.09
CA HIS A 53 -9.89 19.46 -21.59
C HIS A 53 -10.33 20.38 -20.46
N THR A 54 -10.82 21.56 -20.81
CA THR A 54 -11.47 22.45 -19.84
C THR A 54 -12.68 21.75 -19.25
N PHE A 55 -12.76 21.72 -17.92
CA PHE A 55 -13.90 21.20 -17.17
C PHE A 55 -14.63 22.36 -16.50
N THR A 56 -15.94 22.44 -16.71
CA THR A 56 -16.78 23.56 -16.25
C THR A 56 -17.96 23.05 -15.43
N ILE A 57 -18.15 23.61 -14.24
CA ILE A 57 -19.34 23.43 -13.42
C ILE A 57 -19.87 24.81 -13.05
N SER A 58 -21.11 25.11 -13.42
CA SER A 58 -21.71 26.44 -13.27
C SER A 58 -20.78 27.51 -13.87
N GLY A 59 -20.48 28.60 -13.16
CA GLY A 59 -19.55 29.65 -13.58
C GLY A 59 -18.07 29.33 -13.41
N PHE A 60 -17.67 28.14 -12.96
CA PHE A 60 -16.28 27.79 -12.68
C PHE A 60 -15.71 26.87 -13.76
N SER A 61 -14.68 27.34 -14.46
CA SER A 61 -13.93 26.58 -15.46
C SER A 61 -12.49 26.35 -15.00
N ARG A 62 -11.97 25.14 -15.18
CA ARG A 62 -10.58 24.79 -14.82
C ARG A 62 -9.96 23.81 -15.81
N LYS A 63 -8.63 23.79 -15.84
CA LYS A 63 -7.83 22.77 -16.54
C LYS A 63 -6.96 21.95 -15.59
N THR A 64 -6.94 22.31 -14.30
CA THR A 64 -6.22 21.58 -13.27
C THR A 64 -7.13 21.34 -12.07
N THR A 65 -6.85 20.29 -11.31
CA THR A 65 -7.47 20.06 -10.00
C THR A 65 -6.36 19.75 -8.99
N PRO A 66 -6.19 20.55 -7.93
CA PRO A 66 -5.25 20.22 -6.88
C PRO A 66 -5.65 18.89 -6.22
N VAL A 67 -4.70 17.99 -6.05
CA VAL A 67 -4.88 16.73 -5.29
C VAL A 67 -3.75 16.52 -4.30
N VAL A 68 -3.97 15.72 -3.26
CA VAL A 68 -2.90 15.20 -2.40
C VAL A 68 -2.92 13.69 -2.47
N LEU A 69 -1.82 13.10 -2.94
CA LEU A 69 -1.63 11.66 -2.97
C LEU A 69 -1.06 11.21 -1.63
N THR A 70 -1.67 10.20 -1.02
CA THR A 70 -1.24 9.62 0.25
C THR A 70 -0.69 8.21 0.03
N ARG A 71 0.19 7.80 0.95
CA ARG A 71 0.78 6.47 0.97
C ARG A 71 0.90 5.99 2.40
N ILE A 72 0.34 4.81 2.68
CA ILE A 72 0.45 4.12 3.97
C ILE A 72 1.30 2.88 3.78
N GLU A 73 2.44 2.82 4.47
CA GLU A 73 3.33 1.64 4.50
C GLU A 73 3.04 0.79 5.75
N TYR A 74 2.82 -0.51 5.58
CA TYR A 74 2.56 -1.47 6.67
C TYR A 74 2.96 -2.90 6.26
N ASP A 75 3.77 -3.58 7.07
CA ASP A 75 4.23 -4.97 6.86
C ASP A 75 4.76 -5.26 5.43
N GLY A 76 5.54 -4.33 4.88
CA GLY A 76 6.09 -4.43 3.51
C GLY A 76 5.06 -4.19 2.39
N LEU A 77 3.80 -3.94 2.74
CA LEU A 77 2.74 -3.54 1.83
C LEU A 77 2.59 -2.01 1.79
N THR A 78 1.97 -1.53 0.71
CA THR A 78 1.73 -0.12 0.49
C THR A 78 0.31 0.10 0.00
N GLY A 79 -0.47 0.89 0.74
CA GLY A 79 -1.75 1.43 0.33
C GLY A 79 -1.60 2.85 -0.22
N TYR A 80 -2.41 3.20 -1.22
CA TYR A 80 -2.45 4.52 -1.83
C TYR A 80 -3.84 5.12 -1.69
N GLY A 81 -3.89 6.41 -1.36
CA GLY A 81 -5.13 7.18 -1.29
C GLY A 81 -4.98 8.55 -1.97
N GLU A 82 -6.08 9.26 -2.08
CA GLU A 82 -6.13 10.55 -2.77
C GLU A 82 -7.17 11.48 -2.12
N ALA A 83 -6.77 12.74 -1.90
CA ALA A 83 -7.68 13.85 -1.62
C ALA A 83 -7.79 14.71 -2.89
N SER A 84 -8.95 14.71 -3.56
CA SER A 84 -9.21 15.58 -4.72
C SER A 84 -9.89 16.88 -4.31
N LEU A 85 -9.36 18.03 -4.76
CA LEU A 85 -9.70 19.34 -4.20
C LEU A 85 -10.23 20.32 -5.26
N PRO A 86 -11.42 20.09 -5.83
CA PRO A 86 -12.10 21.11 -6.63
C PRO A 86 -12.22 22.44 -5.84
N PRO A 87 -11.74 23.58 -6.36
CA PRO A 87 -11.63 24.82 -5.58
C PRO A 87 -12.94 25.32 -4.95
N TYR A 88 -14.09 25.02 -5.57
CA TYR A 88 -15.40 25.40 -5.05
C TYR A 88 -15.90 24.54 -3.86
N LEU A 89 -15.16 23.49 -3.46
CA LEU A 89 -15.46 22.67 -2.28
C LEU A 89 -14.69 23.11 -1.02
N GLY A 90 -13.86 24.15 -1.11
CA GLY A 90 -13.25 24.82 0.05
C GLY A 90 -11.96 24.20 0.60
N GLU A 91 -11.70 22.91 0.39
CA GLU A 91 -10.42 22.29 0.76
C GLU A 91 -9.29 22.65 -0.22
N THR A 92 -8.06 22.75 0.29
CA THR A 92 -6.85 23.13 -0.45
C THR A 92 -5.69 22.21 -0.07
N HIS A 93 -4.60 22.19 -0.86
CA HIS A 93 -3.39 21.45 -0.47
C HIS A 93 -2.94 21.81 0.96
N ALA A 94 -3.00 23.09 1.32
CA ALA A 94 -2.59 23.57 2.64
C ALA A 94 -3.49 23.03 3.75
N SER A 95 -4.82 23.04 3.57
CA SER A 95 -5.75 22.51 4.59
C SER A 95 -5.56 21.01 4.76
N VAL A 96 -5.46 20.25 3.66
CA VAL A 96 -5.26 18.80 3.68
C VAL A 96 -3.93 18.45 4.34
N ILE A 97 -2.81 19.06 3.93
CA ILE A 97 -1.50 18.79 4.52
C ILE A 97 -1.48 19.14 6.01
N THR A 98 -2.19 20.20 6.42
CA THR A 98 -2.32 20.57 7.84
C THR A 98 -3.08 19.51 8.62
N PHE A 99 -4.14 18.94 8.04
CA PHE A 99 -4.86 17.82 8.64
C PHE A 99 -3.98 16.56 8.73
N LEU A 100 -3.36 16.14 7.62
CA LEU A 100 -2.52 14.93 7.58
C LEU A 100 -1.32 14.98 8.53
N LYS A 101 -0.75 16.16 8.80
CA LYS A 101 0.29 16.35 9.84
C LYS A 101 -0.18 16.00 11.25
N ARG A 102 -1.48 16.01 11.52
CA ARG A 102 -2.08 15.66 12.82
C ARG A 102 -2.48 14.19 12.91
N VAL A 103 -2.42 13.45 11.80
CA VAL A 103 -2.78 12.03 11.74
C VAL A 103 -1.58 11.19 12.18
N ASP A 104 -1.75 10.45 13.27
CA ASP A 104 -0.81 9.44 13.77
C ASP A 104 -1.48 8.06 13.72
N LEU A 105 -1.06 7.25 12.75
CA LEU A 105 -1.56 5.88 12.58
C LEU A 105 -0.74 4.85 13.38
N SER A 106 0.34 5.26 14.05
CA SER A 106 1.23 4.34 14.76
C SER A 106 0.60 3.55 15.93
N PRO A 107 -0.48 4.00 16.60
CA PRO A 107 -1.16 3.22 17.62
C PRO A 107 -1.95 2.03 17.06
N PHE A 108 -2.42 2.10 15.81
CA PHE A 108 -3.20 1.04 15.19
C PHE A 108 -2.29 -0.09 14.74
N ARG A 109 -2.57 -1.29 15.26
CA ARG A 109 -1.78 -2.51 14.99
C ARG A 109 -2.36 -3.33 13.84
N ASP A 110 -3.60 -3.06 13.46
CA ASP A 110 -4.29 -3.77 12.40
C ASP A 110 -4.96 -2.76 11.46
N PRO A 111 -4.58 -2.69 10.17
CA PRO A 111 -5.19 -1.79 9.20
C PRO A 111 -6.67 -2.12 8.91
N GLN A 112 -7.18 -3.27 9.36
CA GLN A 112 -8.57 -3.67 9.19
C GLN A 112 -9.52 -3.07 10.24
N GLN A 113 -9.01 -2.39 11.26
CA GLN A 113 -9.81 -1.69 12.28
C GLN A 113 -10.42 -0.37 11.74
N LEU A 114 -11.16 -0.47 10.63
CA LEU A 114 -11.63 0.68 9.86
C LEU A 114 -12.58 1.58 10.68
N GLU A 115 -13.45 1.01 11.50
CA GLU A 115 -14.37 1.77 12.34
C GLU A 115 -13.62 2.64 13.36
N GLU A 116 -12.61 2.07 14.02
CA GLU A 116 -11.78 2.78 15.01
C GLU A 116 -10.92 3.85 14.34
N ILE A 117 -10.30 3.53 13.21
CA ILE A 117 -9.48 4.48 12.44
C ILE A 117 -10.34 5.65 11.94
N THR A 118 -11.52 5.36 11.38
CA THR A 118 -12.42 6.40 10.86
C THR A 118 -12.93 7.29 11.99
N ALA A 119 -13.35 6.72 13.12
CA ALA A 119 -13.77 7.48 14.29
C ALA A 119 -12.64 8.37 14.85
N TYR A 120 -11.41 7.85 14.87
CA TYR A 120 -10.23 8.62 15.26
C TYR A 120 -10.00 9.82 14.32
N LEU A 121 -10.03 9.61 13.00
CA LEU A 121 -9.87 10.67 12.01
C LEU A 121 -10.94 11.75 12.16
N ASP A 122 -12.18 11.35 12.41
CA ASP A 122 -13.28 12.28 12.65
C ASP A 122 -13.10 13.12 13.92
N ALA A 123 -12.50 12.54 14.97
CA ALA A 123 -12.21 13.24 16.20
C ALA A 123 -11.09 14.30 16.07
N ILE A 124 -10.23 14.23 15.04
CA ILE A 124 -9.12 15.19 14.84
C ILE A 124 -9.67 16.59 14.52
N ALA A 125 -10.66 16.69 13.63
CA ALA A 125 -11.25 17.97 13.22
C ALA A 125 -12.62 17.78 12.54
N PRO A 126 -13.55 18.74 12.70
CA PRO A 126 -14.75 18.78 11.87
C PRO A 126 -14.39 19.04 10.40
N GLY A 127 -15.21 18.54 9.46
CA GLY A 127 -14.95 18.68 8.02
C GLY A 127 -13.73 17.87 7.56
N ASN A 128 -12.90 18.47 6.68
CA ASN A 128 -11.72 17.85 6.07
C ASN A 128 -12.04 16.49 5.40
N THR A 129 -13.18 16.44 4.71
CA THR A 129 -13.72 15.19 4.18
C THR A 129 -12.85 14.63 3.06
N ALA A 130 -12.24 15.49 2.23
CA ALA A 130 -11.29 15.05 1.22
C ALA A 130 -10.00 14.52 1.85
N ALA A 131 -9.48 15.20 2.89
CA ALA A 131 -8.30 14.73 3.62
C ALA A 131 -8.54 13.37 4.31
N LYS A 132 -9.70 13.18 4.93
CA LYS A 132 -10.08 11.92 5.59
C LYS A 132 -10.30 10.79 4.60
N ALA A 133 -10.93 11.06 3.45
CA ALA A 133 -11.11 10.07 2.40
C ALA A 133 -9.79 9.57 1.78
N ALA A 134 -8.72 10.36 1.90
CA ALA A 134 -7.40 9.98 1.43
C ALA A 134 -6.63 9.05 2.37
N VAL A 135 -7.04 8.95 3.64
CA VAL A 135 -6.41 8.07 4.63
C VAL A 135 -7.14 6.73 4.63
#